data_AF-A0A6L6CL95-F1
#
_entry.id   AF-A0A6L6CL95-F1
#
_cell.length_a   1.000
_cell.length_b   1.000
_cell.length_c   1.000
_cell.angle_alpha   90.00
_cell.angle_beta   90.00
_cell.angle_gamma   90.00
#
_symmetry.space_group_name_H-M   'P 1'
#
loop_
_entity.id
_entity.type
_entity.pdbx_description
1 polymer ?
#
loop_
_entity_poly.entity_id
_entity_poly.type
_entity_poly.pdbx_seq_one_letter_code
_entity_poly.pdbx_strand_id
1 'polypeptide(L)'
;RKLGIPVIGILDTNCDPDDVQFGIPGNDDAIRSIQLLTRIIADAVAEGLIARHSKPEAQAEPLAEWERELLEQGKEATEEKKA
;
A
#
# COMPACT_ATOMS: atom_id res chain seq x y z
N ARG A 1 4.31 -17.83 2.26
CA ARG A 1 3.91 -18.08 0.85
C ARG A 1 2.63 -18.93 0.67
N LYS A 2 1.86 -19.23 1.73
CA LYS A 2 0.73 -20.18 1.66
C LYS A 2 -0.49 -19.70 0.83
N LEU A 3 -0.69 -18.38 0.69
CA LEU A 3 -1.85 -17.80 0.01
C LEU A 3 -1.55 -17.24 -1.39
N GLY A 4 -0.31 -17.35 -1.87
CA GLY A 4 0.09 -16.79 -3.18
C GLY A 4 0.07 -15.26 -3.29
N ILE A 5 -0.14 -14.56 -2.17
CA ILE A 5 -0.15 -13.08 -2.14
C ILE A 5 1.27 -12.57 -2.34
N PRO A 6 1.51 -11.62 -3.27
CA PRO A 6 2.82 -10.99 -3.45
C PRO A 6 3.22 -10.21 -2.20
N VAL A 7 4.46 -10.40 -1.74
CA VAL A 7 4.98 -9.77 -0.51
C VAL A 7 6.04 -8.75 -0.87
N ILE A 8 5.85 -7.54 -0.35
CA ILE A 8 6.83 -6.45 -0.35
C ILE A 8 7.40 -6.37 1.07
N GLY A 9 8.72 -6.29 1.22
CA GLY A 9 9.36 -6.26 2.54
C GLY A 9 10.65 -5.46 2.57
N ILE A 10 10.97 -4.91 3.75
CA ILE A 10 12.26 -4.29 4.03
C ILE A 10 13.25 -5.41 4.32
N LEU A 11 14.42 -5.36 3.69
CA LEU A 11 15.48 -6.35 3.84
C LEU A 11 16.66 -5.73 4.59
N ASP A 12 16.86 -6.15 5.84
CA ASP A 12 18.08 -5.87 6.61
C ASP A 12 19.09 -7.03 6.48
N THR A 13 20.25 -6.90 7.11
CA THR A 13 21.39 -7.81 7.05
C THR A 13 21.10 -9.25 7.48
N ASN A 14 20.03 -9.48 8.25
CA ASN A 14 19.62 -10.77 8.78
C ASN A 14 18.39 -11.37 8.07
N CYS A 15 17.79 -10.68 7.08
CA CYS A 15 16.65 -11.19 6.32
C CYS A 15 17.10 -12.02 5.11
N ASP A 16 16.37 -13.10 4.81
CA ASP A 16 16.54 -13.87 3.58
C ASP A 16 15.85 -13.14 2.41
N PRO A 17 16.58 -12.68 1.38
CA PRO A 17 15.97 -12.00 0.23
C PRO A 17 15.04 -12.92 -0.57
N ASP A 18 15.19 -14.24 -0.44
CA ASP A 18 14.35 -15.21 -1.15
C ASP A 18 12.96 -15.36 -0.55
N ASP A 19 12.64 -14.72 0.59
CA ASP A 19 11.32 -14.78 1.22
C ASP A 19 10.32 -13.77 0.62
N VAL A 20 10.82 -12.63 0.13
CA VAL A 20 10.01 -11.54 -0.41
C VAL A 20 10.02 -11.54 -1.93
N GLN A 21 8.94 -11.07 -2.55
CA GLN A 21 8.87 -10.93 -4.01
C GLN A 21 9.47 -9.61 -4.47
N PHE A 22 9.28 -8.57 -3.66
CA PHE A 22 9.82 -7.22 -3.87
C PHE A 22 10.54 -6.77 -2.60
N GLY A 23 11.86 -6.98 -2.58
CA GLY A 23 12.71 -6.59 -1.47
C GLY A 23 13.19 -5.13 -1.58
N ILE A 24 13.11 -4.39 -0.48
CA ILE A 24 13.66 -3.04 -0.35
C ILE A 24 14.82 -3.11 0.65
N PRO A 25 16.08 -3.03 0.19
CA PRO A 25 17.23 -3.02 1.11
C PRO A 25 17.15 -1.82 2.05
N GLY A 26 17.24 -2.04 3.36
CA GLY A 26 17.12 -0.98 4.35
C GLY A 26 17.19 -1.48 5.78
N ASN A 27 17.35 -0.55 6.71
CA ASN A 27 17.38 -0.83 8.14
C ASN A 27 15.94 -0.89 8.69
N ASP A 28 15.53 -2.05 9.21
CA ASP A 28 14.21 -2.28 9.81
C ASP A 28 14.18 -2.04 11.33
N ASP A 29 15.33 -1.99 12.01
CA ASP A 29 15.41 -1.68 13.46
C ASP A 29 15.15 -0.20 13.77
N ALA A 30 15.46 0.70 12.84
CA ALA A 30 15.40 2.13 13.08
C ALA A 30 14.00 2.72 12.81
N ILE A 31 13.36 3.30 13.83
CA ILE A 31 12.05 3.97 13.70
C ILE A 31 12.00 5.01 12.58
N ARG A 32 13.05 5.82 12.41
CA ARG A 32 13.12 6.83 11.35
C ARG A 32 13.17 6.20 9.95
N SER A 33 13.85 5.06 9.81
CA SER A 33 13.94 4.32 8.55
C SER A 33 12.57 3.73 8.19
N ILE A 34 11.92 3.05 9.15
CA ILE A 34 10.56 2.52 8.97
C ILE A 34 9.58 3.64 8.59
N GLN A 35 9.59 4.76 9.32
CA GLN A 35 8.71 5.90 9.04
C GLN A 35 8.92 6.46 7.63
N LEU A 36 10.17 6.59 7.18
CA LEU A 36 10.49 7.06 5.84
C LEU A 36 9.96 6.09 4.77
N LEU A 37 10.28 4.81 4.90
CA LEU A 37 9.91 3.78 3.92
C LEU A 37 8.40 3.59 3.83
N THR A 38 7.72 3.50 4.98
CA THR A 38 6.26 3.37 5.03
C THR A 38 5.55 4.58 4.47
N ARG A 39 6.07 5.80 4.70
CA ARG A 39 5.50 7.02 4.11
C ARG A 39 5.62 7.04 2.59
N ILE A 40 6.80 6.72 2.06
CA ILE A 40 7.02 6.66 0.60
C ILE A 40 6.07 5.65 -0.05
N ILE A 41 5.90 4.47 0.58
CA ILE A 41 4.97 3.45 0.08
C ILE A 41 3.53 3.95 0.14
N ALA A 42 3.11 4.62 1.21
CA ALA A 42 1.77 5.19 1.33
C ALA A 42 1.49 6.25 0.27
N ASP A 43 2.44 7.14 0.01
CA ASP A 43 2.33 8.18 -1.03
C ASP A 43 2.20 7.53 -2.42
N ALA A 44 3.01 6.50 -2.72
CA ALA A 44 2.92 5.75 -3.99
C ALA A 44 1.58 5.03 -4.17
N VAL A 45 1.03 4.43 -3.09
CA VAL A 45 -0.30 3.80 -3.12
C VAL A 45 -1.39 4.85 -3.37
N ALA A 46 -1.32 6.01 -2.72
CA ALA A 46 -2.27 7.10 -2.92
C ALA A 46 -2.27 7.59 -4.37
N GLU A 47 -1.09 7.82 -4.96
CA GLU A 47 -0.95 8.18 -6.37
C GLU A 47 -1.53 7.10 -7.30
N GLY A 48 -1.27 5.82 -7.00
CA GLY A 48 -1.80 4.69 -7.75
C GLY A 48 -3.33 4.61 -7.72
N LEU A 49 -3.95 4.86 -6.56
CA LEU A 49 -5.40 4.90 -6.41
C LEU A 49 -6.02 6.06 -7.20
N ILE A 50 -5.44 7.27 -7.12
CA ILE A 50 -5.91 8.42 -7.89
C ILE A 50 -5.84 8.16 -9.39
N ALA A 51 -4.72 7.60 -9.86
CA ALA A 51 -4.53 7.25 -11.27
C ALA A 51 -5.48 6.14 -11.74
N ARG A 52 -5.79 5.15 -10.89
CA ARG A 52 -6.78 4.10 -11.16
C ARG A 52 -8.18 4.70 -11.35
N HIS A 53 -8.59 5.61 -10.47
CA HIS A 53 -9.90 6.26 -10.55
C HIS A 53 -10.04 7.28 -11.69
N SER A 54 -8.93 7.81 -12.20
CA SER A 54 -8.93 8.79 -13.29
C SER A 54 -8.94 8.15 -14.69
N LYS A 55 -8.73 6.82 -14.81
CA LYS A 55 -8.81 6.10 -16.08
C LYS A 55 -10.23 5.58 -16.33
N PRO A 56 -10.77 5.68 -17.56
CA PRO A 56 -12.11 5.16 -17.87
C PRO A 56 -12.17 3.64 -17.63
N GLU A 57 -13.26 3.21 -16.99
CA GLU A 57 -13.53 1.96 -16.26
C GLU A 57 -13.34 0.62 -17.02
N ALA A 58 -12.83 0.62 -18.26
CA ALA A 58 -12.81 -0.54 -19.13
C ALA A 58 -11.81 -1.65 -18.73
N GLN A 59 -10.98 -1.45 -17.70
CA GLN A 59 -9.96 -2.42 -17.23
C GLN A 59 -9.89 -2.55 -15.70
N ALA A 60 -10.92 -2.12 -14.96
CA ALA A 60 -10.90 -2.25 -13.50
C ALA A 60 -11.33 -3.66 -13.10
N GLU A 61 -10.41 -4.46 -12.56
CA GLU A 61 -10.79 -5.65 -11.78
C GLU A 61 -11.76 -5.22 -10.65
N PRO A 62 -12.80 -6.02 -10.37
CA PRO A 62 -13.78 -5.68 -9.35
C PRO A 62 -13.05 -5.49 -8.01
N LEU A 63 -13.16 -4.28 -7.43
CA LEU A 63 -12.64 -4.00 -6.08
C LEU A 63 -13.19 -5.04 -5.11
N ALA A 64 -12.30 -5.63 -4.32
CA ALA A 64 -12.67 -6.50 -3.22
C ALA A 64 -13.55 -5.73 -2.22
N GLU A 65 -14.48 -6.41 -1.57
CA GLU A 65 -15.51 -5.78 -0.71
C GLU A 65 -14.90 -4.92 0.40
N TRP A 66 -13.78 -5.35 0.99
CA TRP A 66 -13.07 -4.61 2.02
C TRP A 66 -12.41 -3.31 1.51
N GLU A 67 -11.96 -3.27 0.23
CA GLU A 67 -11.43 -2.03 -0.36
C GLU A 67 -12.53 -1.00 -0.58
N ARG A 68 -13.75 -1.45 -0.91
CA ARG A 68 -14.92 -0.58 -1.09
C ARG A 68 -15.32 0.06 0.23
N GLU A 69 -15.39 -0.74 1.29
CA GLU A 69 -15.77 -0.27 2.62
C GLU A 69 -14.80 0.80 3.15
N LEU A 70 -13.48 0.60 2.99
CA LEU A 70 -12.48 1.61 3.38
C LEU A 70 -12.62 2.92 2.59
N LEU A 71 -12.90 2.84 1.28
CA LEU A 71 -13.09 4.02 0.44
C LEU A 71 -14.35 4.80 0.83
N GLU A 72 -15.41 4.10 1.25
CA GLU A 72 -16.66 4.70 1.68
C GLU A 72 -16.48 5.42 3.04
N GLN A 73 -15.85 4.76 4.00
CA GLN A 73 -15.49 5.37 5.30
C GLN A 73 -14.54 6.57 5.13
N GLY A 74 -13.58 6.48 4.21
CA GLY A 74 -12.67 7.58 3.89
C GLY A 74 -13.37 8.79 3.25
N LYS A 75 -14.41 8.57 2.45
CA LYS A 75 -15.24 9.64 1.88
C LYS A 75 -16.08 10.32 2.95
N GLU A 76 -16.75 9.57 3.82
CA GLU A 76 -17.54 10.11 4.94
C GLU A 76 -16.68 10.97 5.87
N ALA A 77 -15.49 10.48 6.25
CA ALA A 77 -14.55 11.23 7.09
C ALA A 77 -14.00 12.51 6.43
N THR A 78 -14.00 12.57 5.09
CA THR A 78 -13.56 13.75 4.33
C THR A 78 -14.68 14.78 4.18
N GLU A 79 -15.94 14.32 4.11
CA GLU A 79 -17.12 15.20 4.10
C GLU A 79 -17.39 15.81 5.48
N GLU A 80 -17.26 15.04 6.57
CA GLU A 80 -17.40 15.57 7.94
C GLU A 80 -16.39 16.67 8.28
N LYS A 81 -15.15 16.58 7.77
CA LYS A 81 -14.12 17.62 8.00
C LYS A 81 -14.30 18.88 7.15
N LYS A 82 -15.21 18.86 6.18
CA LYS A 82 -15.54 19.99 5.30
C LYS A 82 -16.82 20.72 5.72
N ALA A 83 -17.63 20.15 6.60
CA ALA A 83 -18.82 20.76 7.20
C ALA A 83 -18.45 21.57 8.45
#